data_AF-A0A1B7M2Z2-F1
#
_entry.id   AF-A0A1B7M2Z2-F1
#
_cell.length_a   1.000
_cell.length_b   1.000
_cell.length_c   1.000
_cell.angle_alpha   90.00
_cell.angle_beta   90.00
_cell.angle_gamma   90.00
#
_symmetry.space_group_name_H-M   'P 1'
#
loop_
_entity.id
_entity.type
_entity.pdbx_description
1 polymer ?
#
loop_
_entity_poly.entity_id
_entity_poly.type
_entity_poly.pdbx_seq_one_letter_code
_entity_poly.pdbx_strand_id
1 'polypeptide(L)'
;MDDLERRLRKARPFSANRNAILSNRARSDFAQITGQELPGDIENTAAEPRRNRLAAAATATLAVLACAAALVLFINPQQFLYVAEPETENTHQPPPTHENQYQDVEALAEKADLVVQATVEQSDTASGKVRSQLTVVETLSGNLPAGSNVTVEQPAADGDYDLPLAEVGADSLILFLSQTSTDGIYELVNASQSVLVVDGETVYPIFDELDLGNDETLAQLRERLPS
;
A
#
# COMPACT_ATOMS: atom_id res chain seq x y z
N MET A 1 50.96 -14.69 -10.46
CA MET A 1 49.80 -13.80 -10.24
C MET A 1 49.00 -14.45 -9.14
N ASP A 2 49.14 -13.91 -7.93
CA ASP A 2 48.89 -14.65 -6.70
C ASP A 2 47.42 -14.55 -6.26
N ASP A 3 46.88 -15.67 -5.81
CA ASP A 3 45.49 -15.82 -5.35
C ASP A 3 45.10 -14.78 -4.28
N LEU A 4 46.09 -14.31 -3.52
CA LEU A 4 45.96 -13.25 -2.53
C LEU A 4 45.53 -11.90 -3.15
N GLU A 5 46.09 -11.50 -4.30
CA GLU A 5 45.70 -10.25 -4.98
C GLU A 5 44.26 -10.32 -5.51
N ARG A 6 43.84 -11.51 -5.96
CA ARG A 6 42.48 -11.74 -6.45
C ARG A 6 41.47 -11.67 -5.31
N ARG A 7 41.82 -12.17 -4.12
CA ARG A 7 40.97 -12.08 -2.91
C ARG A 7 40.92 -10.67 -2.34
N LEU A 8 42.04 -9.92 -2.36
CA LEU A 8 42.07 -8.51 -1.92
C LEU A 8 41.28 -7.58 -2.84
N ARG A 9 41.21 -7.85 -4.16
CA ARG A 9 40.32 -7.11 -5.06
C ARG A 9 38.84 -7.39 -4.81
N LYS A 10 38.50 -8.61 -4.42
CA LYS A 10 37.11 -9.02 -4.17
C LYS A 10 36.56 -8.50 -2.83
N ALA A 11 37.44 -8.18 -1.89
CA ALA A 11 37.08 -7.68 -0.55
C ALA A 11 37.01 -6.15 -0.43
N ARG A 12 37.31 -5.39 -1.49
CA ARG A 12 37.08 -3.93 -1.45
C ARG A 12 35.60 -3.66 -1.75
N PRO A 13 34.85 -2.99 -0.86
CA PRO A 13 33.52 -2.52 -1.20
C PRO A 13 33.63 -1.60 -2.43
N PHE A 14 32.68 -1.73 -3.35
CA PHE A 14 32.50 -0.78 -4.44
C PHE A 14 32.47 0.62 -3.83
N SER A 15 33.47 1.44 -4.12
CA SER A 15 33.47 2.83 -3.66
C SER A 15 32.26 3.51 -4.29
N ALA A 16 31.25 3.80 -3.48
CA ALA A 16 30.13 4.64 -3.87
C ALA A 16 30.71 5.95 -4.43
N ASN A 17 30.36 6.20 -5.69
CA ASN A 17 30.32 7.47 -6.39
C ASN A 17 31.00 8.65 -5.64
N ARG A 18 32.24 9.00 -6.04
CA ARG A 18 33.00 10.13 -5.45
C ARG A 18 32.35 11.51 -5.62
N ASN A 19 31.22 11.58 -6.32
CA ASN A 19 30.44 12.80 -6.53
C ASN A 19 29.00 12.69 -5.98
N ALA A 20 28.73 11.74 -5.06
CA ALA A 20 27.44 11.70 -4.38
C ALA A 20 27.31 12.94 -3.49
N ILE A 21 26.58 13.94 -3.98
CA ILE A 21 26.09 15.07 -3.20
C ILE A 21 25.41 14.48 -1.96
N LEU A 22 25.93 14.78 -0.77
CA LEU A 22 25.34 14.34 0.49
C LEU A 22 23.86 14.70 0.49
N SER A 23 23.00 13.73 0.84
CA SER A 23 21.58 14.00 1.02
C SER A 23 21.37 15.07 2.09
N ASN A 24 20.30 15.87 1.99
CA ASN A 24 20.02 16.96 2.93
C ASN A 24 19.95 16.46 4.39
N ARG A 25 19.50 15.21 4.58
CA ARG A 25 19.49 14.53 5.88
C ARG A 25 20.91 14.29 6.42
N ALA A 26 21.81 13.75 5.60
CA ALA A 26 23.20 13.52 5.99
C ALA A 26 23.99 14.83 6.28
N ARG A 27 23.64 15.93 5.59
CA ARG A 27 24.20 17.26 5.86
C ARG A 27 23.74 17.82 7.22
N SER A 28 22.46 17.62 7.55
CA SER A 28 21.88 18.02 8.83
C SER A 28 22.53 17.27 10.00
N ASP A 29 22.70 15.95 9.86
CA ASP A 29 23.30 15.11 10.92
C ASP A 29 24.76 15.49 11.18
N PHE A 30 25.53 15.82 10.13
CA PHE A 30 26.91 16.28 10.28
C PHE A 30 27.02 17.60 11.05
N ALA A 31 26.17 18.58 10.74
CA ALA A 31 26.15 19.87 11.41
C ALA A 31 25.76 19.73 12.89
N GLN A 32 24.84 18.82 13.19
CA GLN A 32 24.39 18.54 14.55
C GLN A 32 25.48 17.88 15.41
N ILE A 33 26.30 17.01 14.82
CA ILE A 33 27.37 16.28 15.53
C ILE A 33 28.62 17.13 15.72
N THR A 34 29.00 17.93 14.72
CA THR A 34 30.30 18.64 14.71
C THR A 34 30.20 20.12 15.05
N GLY A 35 29.00 20.69 15.03
CA GLY A 35 28.77 22.12 15.21
C GLY A 35 29.31 22.99 14.07
N GLN A 36 29.72 22.38 12.95
CA GLN A 36 30.22 23.06 11.76
C GLN A 36 29.36 22.71 10.55
N GLU A 37 28.95 23.73 9.78
CA GLU A 37 28.36 23.51 8.47
C GLU A 37 29.43 23.07 7.46
N LEU A 38 29.13 22.04 6.66
CA LEU A 38 29.97 21.67 5.52
C LEU A 38 29.99 22.83 4.51
N PRO A 39 31.15 23.21 3.94
CA PRO A 39 31.21 24.27 2.94
C PRO A 39 30.35 23.91 1.73
N GLY A 40 29.37 24.77 1.46
CA GLY A 40 28.43 24.65 0.36
C GLY A 40 29.03 25.07 -0.99
N ASP A 41 28.87 24.16 -1.94
CA ASP A 41 28.76 24.30 -3.39
C ASP A 41 29.98 24.72 -4.22
N ILE A 42 30.43 23.76 -5.05
CA ILE A 42 31.01 24.05 -6.36
C ILE A 42 29.87 24.66 -7.19
N GLU A 43 29.99 25.95 -7.49
CA GLU A 43 29.13 26.65 -8.43
C GLU A 43 28.93 25.86 -9.72
N ASN A 44 27.66 25.79 -10.15
CA ASN A 44 27.25 25.54 -11.52
C ASN A 44 28.16 26.28 -12.50
N THR A 45 29.09 25.59 -13.15
CA THR A 45 29.50 26.01 -14.49
C THR A 45 28.46 25.43 -15.44
N ALA A 46 27.56 26.30 -15.90
CA ALA A 46 26.61 26.01 -16.95
C ALA A 46 27.32 25.26 -18.10
N ALA A 47 26.96 24.00 -18.32
CA ALA A 47 27.30 23.32 -19.55
C ALA A 47 26.47 23.98 -20.67
N GLU A 48 27.14 24.80 -21.49
CA GLU A 48 26.60 25.29 -22.75
C GLU A 48 26.06 24.12 -23.58
N PRO A 49 24.76 24.11 -23.97
CA PRO A 49 24.31 23.19 -24.98
C PRO A 49 24.87 23.67 -26.33
N ARG A 50 25.85 22.93 -26.85
CA ARG A 50 26.34 23.06 -28.23
C ARG A 50 25.14 23.04 -29.18
N ARG A 51 24.99 24.15 -29.90
CA ARG A 51 24.07 24.37 -31.02
C ARG A 51 24.06 23.18 -31.96
N ASN A 52 22.95 22.45 -32.00
CA ASN A 52 22.47 21.79 -33.21
C ASN A 52 21.16 22.46 -33.62
N ARG A 53 21.26 23.26 -34.67
CA ARG A 53 20.11 23.85 -35.38
C ARG A 53 19.39 22.73 -36.13
N LEU A 54 18.10 22.53 -35.89
CA LEU A 54 17.09 22.38 -36.96
C LEU A 54 15.67 22.33 -36.39
N ALA A 55 14.86 23.28 -36.88
CA ALA A 55 13.40 23.37 -36.97
C ALA A 55 12.55 23.03 -35.72
N ALA A 56 12.00 23.99 -34.99
CA ALA A 56 10.92 24.92 -35.36
C ALA A 56 9.63 24.23 -35.83
N ALA A 57 8.71 24.02 -34.90
CA ALA A 57 7.27 24.21 -35.11
C ALA A 57 6.58 24.33 -33.74
N ALA A 58 6.48 25.56 -33.26
CA ALA A 58 5.56 25.92 -32.19
C ALA A 58 4.22 26.28 -32.83
N THR A 59 3.14 25.68 -32.34
CA THR A 59 1.82 26.34 -32.32
C THR A 59 1.04 25.81 -31.13
N ALA A 60 0.82 26.74 -30.19
CA ALA A 60 -0.08 26.63 -29.07
C ALA A 60 -1.54 26.59 -29.53
N THR A 61 -2.44 26.04 -28.70
CA THR A 61 -3.64 26.79 -28.29
C THR A 61 -4.29 26.18 -27.05
N LEU A 62 -4.53 27.07 -26.09
CA LEU A 62 -5.34 26.94 -24.88
C LEU A 62 -6.84 26.91 -25.22
N ALA A 63 -7.59 26.28 -24.31
CA ALA A 63 -9.02 26.47 -23.98
C ALA A 63 -10.08 25.93 -24.96
N VAL A 64 -10.93 25.00 -24.47
CA VAL A 64 -12.40 25.20 -24.37
C VAL A 64 -12.93 24.39 -23.19
N LEU A 65 -13.38 25.11 -22.17
CA LEU A 65 -14.36 24.70 -21.17
C LEU A 65 -15.75 24.86 -21.83
N ALA A 66 -16.55 23.80 -22.01
CA ALA A 66 -18.00 23.91 -22.20
C ALA A 66 -18.72 22.55 -22.15
N CYS A 67 -19.82 22.57 -21.39
CA CYS A 67 -20.86 21.58 -21.19
C CYS A 67 -21.28 20.73 -22.40
N ALA A 68 -21.61 19.46 -22.12
CA ALA A 68 -22.69 18.75 -22.81
C ALA A 68 -23.32 17.71 -21.88
N ALA A 69 -24.16 18.18 -20.95
CA ALA A 69 -25.29 17.40 -20.47
C ALA A 69 -26.44 17.63 -21.45
N ALA A 70 -26.89 16.58 -22.15
CA ALA A 70 -28.29 16.32 -22.48
C ALA A 70 -28.46 15.20 -23.53
N LEU A 71 -29.41 14.31 -23.21
CA LEU A 71 -30.34 13.66 -24.14
C LEU A 71 -29.86 12.47 -24.99
N VAL A 72 -30.04 11.28 -24.42
CA VAL A 72 -30.71 10.18 -25.14
C VAL A 72 -31.80 9.60 -24.23
N LEU A 73 -32.99 10.18 -24.31
CA LEU A 73 -34.27 9.55 -23.97
C LEU A 73 -35.04 9.33 -25.29
N PHE A 74 -35.90 8.31 -25.29
CA PHE A 74 -36.64 7.67 -26.40
C PHE A 74 -35.88 6.49 -27.01
N ILE A 75 -36.33 5.23 -26.86
CA ILE A 75 -37.69 4.71 -27.16
C ILE A 75 -38.01 3.51 -26.24
N ASN A 76 -39.08 3.57 -25.43
CA ASN A 76 -40.06 2.47 -25.31
C ASN A 76 -41.34 2.94 -24.56
N PRO A 77 -42.45 3.23 -25.26
CA PRO A 77 -43.73 3.52 -24.62
C PRO A 77 -44.67 2.31 -24.78
N GLN A 78 -44.72 1.41 -23.80
CA GLN A 78 -45.95 0.66 -23.53
C GLN A 78 -46.22 0.61 -22.03
N GLN A 79 -47.31 1.30 -21.70
CA GLN A 79 -47.90 1.43 -20.39
C GLN A 79 -48.61 0.12 -20.04
N PHE A 80 -48.29 -0.47 -18.90
CA PHE A 80 -49.23 -1.29 -18.14
C PHE A 80 -49.19 -0.85 -16.68
N LEU A 81 -50.23 -0.11 -16.30
CA LEU A 81 -50.80 0.09 -14.96
C LEU A 81 -49.95 -0.38 -13.77
N TYR A 82 -49.29 0.58 -13.10
CA TYR A 82 -49.02 0.44 -11.67
C TYR A 82 -49.90 1.45 -10.93
N VAL A 83 -50.78 0.90 -10.10
CA VAL A 83 -51.64 1.61 -9.16
C VAL A 83 -50.76 2.40 -8.20
N ALA A 84 -51.16 3.63 -7.88
CA ALA A 84 -50.47 4.43 -6.87
C ALA A 84 -50.56 3.73 -5.51
N GLU A 85 -49.43 3.24 -4.99
CA GLU A 85 -49.24 2.91 -3.58
C GLU A 85 -48.30 3.95 -2.95
N PRO A 86 -48.56 4.35 -1.69
CA PRO A 86 -48.11 5.61 -1.13
C PRO A 86 -46.62 5.58 -0.75
N GLU A 87 -46.01 6.77 -0.74
CA GLU A 87 -44.66 6.99 -0.22
C GLU A 87 -44.53 6.49 1.22
N THR A 88 -43.73 5.46 1.44
CA THR A 88 -42.87 5.27 2.62
C THR A 88 -41.89 4.16 2.32
N GLU A 89 -40.66 4.52 1.95
CA GLU A 89 -39.45 3.96 2.54
C GLU A 89 -38.27 4.67 1.87
N ASN A 90 -37.65 5.58 2.63
CA ASN A 90 -36.22 5.76 2.52
C ASN A 90 -35.63 4.35 2.41
N THR A 91 -35.07 4.00 1.25
CA THR A 91 -34.00 3.02 1.24
C THR A 91 -32.84 3.71 1.94
N HIS A 92 -32.93 3.72 3.28
CA HIS A 92 -31.77 3.67 4.13
C HIS A 92 -31.00 2.46 3.61
N GLN A 93 -30.08 2.71 2.69
CA GLN A 93 -28.85 1.96 2.69
C GLN A 93 -28.44 1.98 4.16
N PRO A 94 -28.44 0.82 4.85
CA PRO A 94 -28.04 0.82 6.23
C PRO A 94 -26.69 1.55 6.29
N PRO A 95 -26.48 2.46 7.25
CA PRO A 95 -25.13 2.96 7.49
C PRO A 95 -24.22 1.74 7.56
N PRO A 96 -22.98 1.78 7.03
CA PRO A 96 -22.07 0.64 7.07
C PRO A 96 -22.12 0.09 8.50
N THR A 97 -22.75 -1.07 8.64
CA THR A 97 -22.89 -1.71 9.94
C THR A 97 -21.47 -1.97 10.36
N HIS A 98 -21.06 -1.46 11.52
CA HIS A 98 -19.79 -1.84 12.15
C HIS A 98 -19.69 -3.36 12.04
N GLU A 99 -18.89 -3.82 11.08
CA GLU A 99 -18.77 -5.23 10.73
C GLU A 99 -18.30 -5.94 11.99
N ASN A 100 -18.90 -7.09 12.28
CA ASN A 100 -18.72 -7.85 13.52
C ASN A 100 -17.29 -7.73 14.05
N GLN A 101 -17.10 -6.90 15.06
CA GLN A 101 -15.79 -6.77 15.70
C GLN A 101 -15.43 -8.11 16.31
N TYR A 102 -14.23 -8.58 16.00
CA TYR A 102 -13.68 -9.78 16.57
C TYR A 102 -13.15 -9.48 17.97
N GLN A 103 -13.41 -10.40 18.91
CA GLN A 103 -13.01 -10.26 20.31
C GLN A 103 -11.50 -10.34 20.47
N ASP A 104 -10.86 -11.23 19.69
CA ASP A 104 -9.44 -11.54 19.77
C ASP A 104 -8.93 -12.00 18.39
N VAL A 105 -7.62 -12.21 18.32
CA VAL A 105 -6.92 -12.66 17.12
C VAL A 105 -7.40 -14.03 16.67
N GLU A 106 -7.69 -14.94 17.60
CA GLU A 106 -8.13 -16.30 17.31
C GLU A 106 -9.48 -16.29 16.57
N ALA A 107 -10.45 -15.51 17.07
CA ALA A 107 -11.75 -15.35 16.42
C ALA A 107 -11.63 -14.74 15.02
N LEU A 108 -10.68 -13.82 14.82
CA LEU A 108 -10.37 -13.25 13.51
C LEU A 108 -9.71 -14.29 12.59
N ALA A 109 -8.75 -15.05 13.10
CA ALA A 109 -8.04 -16.10 12.37
C ALA A 109 -8.96 -17.25 11.94
N GLU A 110 -9.97 -17.59 12.75
CA GLU A 110 -10.98 -18.59 12.39
C GLU A 110 -11.83 -18.19 11.17
N LYS A 111 -11.89 -16.89 10.85
CA LYS A 111 -12.58 -16.39 9.65
C LYS A 111 -11.64 -16.18 8.47
N ALA A 112 -10.34 -16.14 8.71
CA ALA A 112 -9.36 -16.01 7.65
C ALA A 112 -9.17 -17.35 6.93
N ASP A 113 -9.13 -17.30 5.60
CA ASP A 113 -8.67 -18.42 4.78
C ASP A 113 -7.14 -18.52 4.79
N LEU A 114 -6.48 -17.39 5.07
CA LEU A 114 -5.03 -17.23 5.03
C LEU A 114 -4.59 -16.17 6.05
N VAL A 115 -3.57 -16.47 6.85
CA VAL A 115 -2.87 -15.49 7.69
C VAL A 115 -1.39 -15.48 7.30
N VAL A 116 -0.89 -14.33 6.86
CA VAL A 116 0.47 -14.20 6.33
C VAL A 116 1.19 -13.01 6.92
N GLN A 117 2.50 -13.17 7.11
CA GLN A 117 3.42 -12.04 7.17
C GLN A 117 3.86 -11.70 5.74
N ALA A 118 3.71 -10.45 5.31
CA ALA A 118 4.01 -10.04 3.95
C ALA A 118 4.60 -8.62 3.85
N THR A 119 5.32 -8.38 2.77
CA THR A 119 5.78 -7.04 2.35
C THR A 119 4.89 -6.50 1.25
N VAL A 120 4.60 -5.19 1.30
CA VAL A 120 3.85 -4.51 0.23
C VAL A 120 4.82 -4.06 -0.85
N GLU A 121 4.67 -4.58 -2.06
CA GLU A 121 5.58 -4.28 -3.17
C GLU A 121 5.06 -3.13 -4.03
N GLN A 122 3.76 -3.16 -4.36
CA GLN A 122 3.12 -2.19 -5.22
C GLN A 122 1.63 -2.10 -4.90
N SER A 123 1.08 -0.89 -4.99
CA SER A 123 -0.37 -0.69 -5.00
C SER A 123 -0.82 0.14 -6.19
N ASP A 124 -2.00 -0.17 -6.71
CA ASP A 124 -2.69 0.57 -7.76
C ASP A 124 -4.15 0.84 -7.36
N THR A 125 -4.69 1.97 -7.81
CA THR A 125 -6.08 2.34 -7.59
C THR A 125 -6.82 2.34 -8.91
N ALA A 126 -7.85 1.50 -9.03
CA ALA A 126 -8.66 1.39 -10.23
C ALA A 126 -10.11 1.04 -9.87
N SER A 127 -11.06 1.66 -10.57
CA SER A 127 -12.49 1.33 -10.46
C SER A 127 -13.05 1.38 -9.03
N GLY A 128 -12.59 2.32 -8.21
CA GLY A 128 -13.05 2.46 -6.81
C GLY A 128 -12.51 1.39 -5.86
N LYS A 129 -11.45 0.67 -6.25
CA LYS A 129 -10.71 -0.26 -5.41
C LYS A 129 -9.23 0.06 -5.39
N VAL A 130 -8.59 -0.24 -4.27
CA VAL A 130 -7.13 -0.32 -4.15
C VAL A 130 -6.73 -1.78 -4.26
N ARG A 131 -5.74 -2.07 -5.10
CA ARG A 131 -5.13 -3.39 -5.23
C ARG A 131 -3.69 -3.30 -4.76
N SER A 132 -3.31 -4.16 -3.84
CA SER A 132 -1.96 -4.23 -3.30
C SER A 132 -1.36 -5.59 -3.64
N GLN A 133 -0.25 -5.58 -4.37
CA GLN A 133 0.58 -6.76 -4.60
C GLN A 133 1.56 -6.92 -3.46
N LEU A 134 1.56 -8.11 -2.88
CA LEU A 134 2.34 -8.44 -1.71
C LEU A 134 3.24 -9.64 -1.99
N THR A 135 4.42 -9.65 -1.39
CA THR A 135 5.27 -10.84 -1.32
C THR A 135 5.18 -11.45 0.08
N VAL A 136 4.80 -12.72 0.14
CA VAL A 136 4.67 -13.46 1.40
C VAL A 136 6.05 -13.75 1.97
N VAL A 137 6.31 -13.31 3.18
CA VAL A 137 7.52 -13.62 3.94
C VAL A 137 7.36 -14.97 4.63
N GLU A 138 6.23 -15.16 5.30
CA GLU A 138 5.89 -16.37 6.04
C GLU A 138 4.37 -16.55 6.05
N THR A 139 3.91 -17.80 6.04
CA THR A 139 2.51 -18.14 6.26
C THR A 139 2.35 -18.63 7.69
N LEU A 140 1.50 -17.94 8.44
CA LEU A 140 1.23 -18.21 9.85
C LEU A 140 0.02 -19.14 10.01
N SER A 141 -0.95 -19.06 9.09
CA SER A 141 -2.08 -19.98 8.99
C SER A 141 -2.52 -20.11 7.52
N GLY A 142 -2.98 -21.30 7.13
CA GLY A 142 -3.37 -21.63 5.76
C GLY A 142 -2.23 -22.28 4.95
N ASN A 143 -2.44 -22.46 3.64
CA ASN A 143 -1.50 -23.18 2.78
C ASN A 143 -1.03 -22.32 1.60
N LEU A 144 -0.01 -21.51 1.86
CA LEU A 144 0.67 -20.71 0.86
C LEU A 144 2.19 -20.75 1.14
N PRO A 145 3.06 -20.97 0.15
CA PRO A 145 4.49 -20.99 0.41
C PRO A 145 5.09 -19.58 0.54
N ALA A 146 6.12 -19.45 1.37
CA ALA A 146 6.94 -18.23 1.44
C ALA A 146 7.52 -17.87 0.05
N GLY A 147 7.60 -16.57 -0.22
CA GLY A 147 7.98 -16.00 -1.52
C GLY A 147 6.85 -15.97 -2.56
N SER A 148 5.64 -16.43 -2.22
CA SER A 148 4.48 -16.31 -3.10
C SER A 148 4.04 -14.85 -3.22
N ASN A 149 3.48 -14.51 -4.38
CA ASN A 149 2.83 -13.22 -4.59
C ASN A 149 1.32 -13.36 -4.42
N VAL A 150 0.72 -12.45 -3.67
CA VAL A 150 -0.74 -12.37 -3.50
C VAL A 150 -1.21 -10.97 -3.83
N THR A 151 -2.46 -10.87 -4.28
CA THR A 151 -3.13 -9.59 -4.49
C THR A 151 -4.18 -9.40 -3.41
N VAL A 152 -4.14 -8.29 -2.70
CA VAL A 152 -5.19 -7.88 -1.76
C VAL A 152 -5.99 -6.74 -2.35
N GLU A 153 -7.31 -6.91 -2.46
CA GLU A 153 -8.23 -5.85 -2.83
C GLU A 153 -8.82 -5.19 -1.57
N GLN A 154 -8.85 -3.87 -1.57
CA GLN A 154 -9.51 -3.03 -0.58
C GLN A 154 -10.44 -2.04 -1.30
N PRO A 155 -11.48 -1.52 -0.64
CA PRO A 155 -12.20 -0.34 -1.12
C PRO A 155 -11.23 0.83 -1.35
N ALA A 156 -11.50 1.70 -2.33
CA ALA A 156 -10.82 2.98 -2.40
C ALA A 156 -11.29 3.84 -1.23
N ALA A 157 -10.34 4.42 -0.48
CA ALA A 157 -10.55 5.10 0.79
C ALA A 157 -11.78 6.03 0.80
N ASP A 158 -12.87 5.57 1.44
CA ASP A 158 -14.11 6.33 1.62
C ASP A 158 -14.60 6.30 3.08
N GLY A 159 -14.01 5.47 3.95
CA GLY A 159 -14.28 5.38 5.39
C GLY A 159 -13.05 5.53 6.29
N ASP A 160 -13.30 5.69 7.60
CA ASP A 160 -12.26 5.94 8.62
C ASP A 160 -11.23 4.80 8.76
N TYR A 161 -11.57 3.59 8.28
CA TYR A 161 -10.75 2.38 8.38
C TYR A 161 -10.21 1.90 7.02
N ASP A 162 -10.51 2.61 5.94
CA ASP A 162 -10.05 2.27 4.59
C ASP A 162 -8.65 2.84 4.35
N LEU A 163 -7.66 2.33 5.09
CA LEU A 163 -6.25 2.68 4.90
C LEU A 163 -5.63 1.75 3.83
N PRO A 164 -5.14 2.29 2.70
CA PRO A 164 -4.40 1.49 1.72
C PRO A 164 -3.17 0.84 2.36
N LEU A 165 -2.92 -0.45 2.09
CA LEU A 165 -1.77 -1.16 2.68
C LEU A 165 -0.42 -0.49 2.40
N ALA A 166 -0.25 0.16 1.23
CA ALA A 166 0.97 0.90 0.90
C ALA A 166 1.17 2.18 1.74
N GLU A 167 0.12 2.71 2.35
CA GLU A 167 0.18 3.93 3.16
C GLU A 167 0.50 3.66 4.64
N VAL A 168 0.52 2.40 5.06
CA VAL A 168 0.86 1.99 6.44
C VAL A 168 2.31 2.38 6.79
N GLY A 169 3.21 2.38 5.81
CA GLY A 169 4.60 2.79 6.00
C GLY A 169 5.45 1.81 6.84
N ALA A 170 5.02 0.56 6.97
CA ALA A 170 5.77 -0.50 7.64
C ALA A 170 6.46 -1.42 6.62
N ASP A 171 7.63 -1.94 6.98
CA ASP A 171 8.39 -2.86 6.13
C ASP A 171 7.72 -4.24 6.03
N SER A 172 6.98 -4.65 7.07
CA SER A 172 6.32 -5.95 7.15
C SER A 172 5.00 -5.85 7.89
N LEU A 173 3.99 -6.55 7.36
CA LEU A 173 2.64 -6.59 7.90
C LEU A 173 2.19 -8.02 8.14
N ILE A 174 1.32 -8.23 9.12
CA ILE A 174 0.53 -9.45 9.26
C ILE A 174 -0.88 -9.15 8.81
N LEU A 175 -1.38 -10.01 7.92
CA LEU A 175 -2.66 -9.82 7.26
C LEU A 175 -3.57 -11.03 7.49
N PHE A 176 -4.80 -10.75 7.90
CA PHE A 176 -5.89 -11.73 7.99
C PHE A 176 -6.73 -11.62 6.73
N LEU A 177 -6.65 -12.65 5.89
CA LEU A 177 -7.13 -12.60 4.52
C LEU A 177 -8.25 -13.64 4.30
N SER A 178 -9.31 -13.22 3.63
CA SER A 178 -10.31 -14.13 3.06
C SER A 178 -10.15 -14.19 1.54
N GLN A 179 -10.27 -15.39 0.99
CA GLN A 179 -10.16 -15.61 -0.44
C GLN A 179 -11.42 -15.12 -1.14
N THR A 180 -11.25 -14.26 -2.14
CA THR A 180 -12.37 -13.84 -2.97
C THR A 180 -12.80 -14.97 -3.91
N SER A 181 -13.85 -14.75 -4.71
CA SER A 181 -14.22 -15.67 -5.79
C SER A 181 -13.14 -15.91 -6.85
N THR A 182 -12.08 -15.09 -6.88
CA THR A 182 -10.96 -15.20 -7.82
C THR A 182 -9.72 -15.75 -7.13
N ASP A 183 -9.12 -16.80 -7.70
CA ASP A 183 -7.93 -17.42 -7.15
C ASP A 183 -6.73 -16.46 -7.11
N GLY A 184 -5.97 -16.50 -6.02
CA GLY A 184 -4.85 -15.58 -5.77
C GLY A 184 -5.23 -14.13 -5.43
N ILE A 185 -6.53 -13.83 -5.36
CA ILE A 185 -7.04 -12.52 -4.93
C ILE A 185 -7.76 -12.67 -3.58
N TYR A 186 -7.33 -11.87 -2.63
CA TYR A 186 -7.82 -11.85 -1.26
C TYR A 186 -8.40 -10.49 -0.90
N GLU A 187 -9.20 -10.47 0.14
CA GLU A 187 -9.67 -9.27 0.83
C GLU A 187 -9.32 -9.37 2.32
N LEU A 188 -9.28 -8.23 3.01
CA LEU A 188 -9.14 -8.22 4.46
C LEU A 188 -10.42 -8.80 5.08
N VAL A 189 -10.28 -9.68 6.07
CA VAL A 189 -11.45 -10.24 6.80
C VAL A 189 -12.29 -9.13 7.45
N ASN A 190 -11.63 -8.07 7.90
CA ASN A 190 -12.19 -6.85 8.47
C ASN A 190 -11.18 -5.70 8.32
N ALA A 191 -11.61 -4.56 7.79
CA ALA A 191 -10.72 -3.45 7.46
C ALA A 191 -9.99 -2.85 8.68
N SER A 192 -10.64 -2.77 9.85
CA SER A 192 -10.07 -2.16 11.06
C SER A 192 -9.23 -3.13 11.89
N GLN A 193 -9.42 -4.45 11.78
CA GLN A 193 -8.76 -5.44 12.65
C GLN A 193 -7.77 -6.35 11.93
N SER A 194 -7.79 -6.44 10.59
CA SER A 194 -7.03 -7.46 9.84
C SER A 194 -5.59 -7.10 9.49
N VAL A 195 -5.09 -5.96 9.96
CA VAL A 195 -3.74 -5.51 9.63
C VAL A 195 -2.97 -5.20 10.91
N LEU A 196 -1.90 -5.98 11.12
CA LEU A 196 -0.96 -5.76 12.20
C LEU A 196 0.40 -5.36 11.62
N VAL A 197 1.07 -4.41 12.27
CA VAL A 197 2.43 -4.00 11.93
C VAL A 197 3.42 -4.89 12.66
N VAL A 198 4.49 -5.27 11.97
CA VAL A 198 5.63 -5.97 12.57
C VAL A 198 6.80 -4.99 12.70
N ASP A 199 7.22 -4.71 13.93
CA ASP A 199 8.43 -3.94 14.25
C ASP A 199 9.40 -4.83 15.05
N GLY A 200 10.38 -5.40 14.33
CA GLY A 200 11.28 -6.40 14.88
C GLY A 200 10.53 -7.66 15.30
N GLU A 201 10.44 -7.91 16.61
CA GLU A 201 9.70 -9.04 17.20
C GLU A 201 8.32 -8.63 17.71
N THR A 202 8.01 -7.33 17.77
CA THR A 202 6.75 -6.82 18.32
C THR A 202 5.71 -6.71 17.22
N VAL A 203 4.47 -7.05 17.57
CA VAL A 203 3.30 -6.93 16.70
C VAL A 203 2.26 -6.04 17.38
N TYR A 204 1.72 -5.10 16.62
CA TYR A 204 0.65 -4.21 17.10
C TYR A 204 -0.36 -3.92 15.98
N PRO A 205 -1.65 -3.72 16.32
CA PRO A 205 -2.65 -3.42 15.31
C PRO A 205 -2.48 -1.99 14.80
N ILE A 206 -2.88 -1.73 13.55
CA ILE A 206 -2.87 -0.35 13.02
C ILE A 206 -3.93 0.50 13.71
N PHE A 207 -5.09 -0.10 13.98
CA PHE A 207 -6.21 0.55 14.65
C PHE A 207 -6.41 -0.11 16.02
N ASP A 208 -6.81 0.68 17.02
CA ASP A 208 -7.01 0.22 18.40
C ASP A 208 -8.29 -0.63 18.59
N GLU A 209 -8.72 -1.36 17.56
CA GLU A 209 -9.95 -2.16 17.56
C GLU A 209 -9.73 -3.64 17.88
N LEU A 210 -8.49 -4.13 17.79
CA LEU A 210 -8.16 -5.52 18.10
C LEU A 210 -7.31 -5.57 19.38
N ASP A 211 -7.82 -6.24 20.41
CA ASP A 211 -7.06 -6.48 21.63
C ASP A 211 -6.09 -7.65 21.42
N LEU A 212 -4.82 -7.32 21.22
CA LEU A 212 -3.73 -8.28 21.15
C LEU A 212 -3.29 -8.78 22.54
N GLY A 213 -3.79 -8.16 23.63
CA GLY A 213 -3.16 -8.25 24.94
C GLY A 213 -1.87 -7.41 25.00
N ASN A 214 -1.32 -7.23 26.21
CA ASN A 214 -0.13 -6.36 26.38
C ASN A 214 1.10 -6.91 25.63
N ASP A 215 1.69 -6.09 24.76
CA ASP A 215 2.99 -6.28 24.07
C ASP A 215 3.19 -7.66 23.42
N GLU A 216 2.36 -7.98 22.42
CA GLU A 216 2.43 -9.25 21.72
C GLU A 216 3.66 -9.36 20.80
N THR A 217 4.35 -10.49 20.90
CA THR A 217 5.46 -10.82 20.02
C THR A 217 5.01 -11.69 18.85
N LEU A 218 5.73 -11.65 17.72
CA LEU A 218 5.47 -12.50 16.56
C LEU A 218 5.49 -13.99 16.92
N ALA A 219 6.35 -14.39 17.86
CA ALA A 219 6.39 -15.76 18.38
C ALA A 219 5.12 -16.14 19.14
N GLN A 220 4.61 -15.27 20.01
CA GLN A 220 3.35 -15.51 20.75
C GLN A 220 2.16 -15.57 19.81
N LEU A 221 2.11 -14.69 18.80
CA LEU A 221 1.05 -14.72 17.80
C LEU A 221 1.01 -16.06 17.05
N ARG A 222 2.17 -16.61 16.66
CA ARG A 222 2.26 -17.93 16.00
C ARG A 222 1.67 -19.06 16.86
N GLU A 223 1.79 -18.98 18.18
CA GLU A 223 1.26 -20.00 19.09
C GLU A 223 -0.27 -19.95 19.22
N ARG A 224 -0.88 -18.80 18.94
CA ARG A 224 -2.33 -18.58 19.03
C ARG A 224 -3.07 -18.94 17.74
N LEU A 225 -2.39 -18.81 16.59
CA LEU A 225 -3.01 -19.01 15.29
C LEU A 225 -3.26 -20.50 15.00
N PRO A 226 -4.38 -20.84 14.33
CA PRO A 226 -4.65 -22.21 13.91
C PRO A 226 -3.64 -22.65 12.84
N SER A 227 -3.07 -23.84 13.03
CA SER A 227 -2.08 -24.46 12.11
C SER A 227 -2.71 -25.07 10.86
#